data_AF-A0A2V5YJV5-F1
#
_entry.id   AF-A0A2V5YJV5-F1
#
_cell.length_a   1.000
_cell.length_b   1.000
_cell.length_c   1.000
_cell.angle_alpha   90.00
_cell.angle_beta   90.00
_cell.angle_gamma   90.00
#
_symmetry.space_group_name_H-M   'P 1'
#
loop_
_entity.id
_entity.type
_entity.pdbx_description
1 polymer ?
#
loop_
_entity_poly.entity_id
_entity_poly.type
_entity_poly.pdbx_seq_one_letter_code
_entity_poly.pdbx_strand_id
1 'polypeptide(L)'
;MIALADAFSSKLIAEPFTEETLTRGVVPEFLRAIDINPLQFQDTKVRRNQAAGRFTISVARDVLRSLGSEGQGLTWLQALRCGKKLTSYLDEKGLADSGYCGLTTTLARHIETAWRPDNDAFAQEAWGKSWAEVFAVDVGREFKPNDFEICPPGWAVRRRLHCAVREMKTMVQELLLDPALAIKAPWNDLRKRNSGFPENQSSRQPK
;
A
#
# COMPACT_ATOMS: atom_id res chain seq x y z
N MET A 1 19.34 10.68 -8.19
CA MET A 1 18.73 10.76 -9.55
C MET A 1 19.09 12.05 -10.26
N ILE A 2 19.00 13.23 -9.62
CA ILE A 2 19.42 14.51 -10.21
C ILE A 2 20.89 14.47 -10.71
N ALA A 3 21.82 14.02 -9.85
CA ALA A 3 23.23 13.87 -10.23
C ALA A 3 23.51 12.85 -11.37
N LEU A 4 22.59 11.91 -11.62
CA LEU A 4 22.69 10.98 -12.75
C LEU A 4 22.17 11.63 -14.04
N ALA A 5 21.10 12.43 -13.96
CA ALA A 5 20.56 13.12 -15.11
C ALA A 5 21.51 14.21 -15.64
N ASP A 6 22.17 14.95 -14.73
CA ASP A 6 23.21 15.92 -15.09
C ASP A 6 24.40 15.26 -15.78
N ALA A 7 24.82 14.08 -15.28
CA ALA A 7 25.93 13.33 -15.86
C ALA A 7 25.66 12.81 -17.28
N PHE A 8 24.39 12.62 -17.64
CA PHE A 8 23.97 12.11 -18.96
C PHE A 8 23.25 13.16 -19.81
N SER A 9 23.32 14.45 -19.45
CA SER A 9 22.63 15.56 -20.14
C SER A 9 21.16 15.24 -20.46
N SER A 10 20.52 14.50 -19.56
CA SER A 10 19.18 13.95 -19.76
C SER A 10 18.16 14.83 -19.03
N LYS A 11 17.10 15.23 -19.73
CA LYS A 11 16.00 15.99 -19.12
C LYS A 11 15.17 15.05 -18.24
N LEU A 12 15.27 15.18 -16.92
CA LEU A 12 14.30 14.57 -16.02
C LEU A 12 12.99 15.35 -16.14
N ILE A 13 11.94 14.67 -16.59
CA ILE A 13 10.59 15.22 -16.58
C ILE A 13 9.86 14.53 -15.44
N ALA A 14 9.76 15.21 -14.30
CA ALA A 14 8.83 14.82 -13.26
C ALA A 14 7.45 15.31 -13.71
N GLU A 15 6.56 14.41 -14.13
CA GLU A 15 5.16 14.77 -14.37
C GLU A 15 4.34 14.48 -13.10
N PRO A 16 3.43 15.39 -12.69
CA PRO A 16 2.62 15.16 -11.51
C PRO A 16 1.64 14.01 -11.72
N PHE A 17 1.56 13.15 -10.71
CA PHE A 17 0.67 12.00 -10.70
C PHE A 17 -0.66 12.35 -10.02
N THR A 18 -1.54 13.03 -10.75
CA THR A 18 -2.83 13.52 -10.24
C THR A 18 -3.97 12.52 -10.47
N GLU A 19 -5.15 12.77 -9.89
CA GLU A 19 -6.38 12.00 -10.20
C GLU A 19 -6.73 12.06 -11.71
N GLU A 20 -6.36 13.14 -12.40
CA GLU A 20 -6.50 13.26 -13.84
C GLU A 20 -5.54 12.30 -14.59
N THR A 21 -4.26 12.25 -14.20
CA THR A 21 -3.27 11.29 -14.72
C THR A 21 -3.75 9.85 -14.51
N LEU A 22 -4.32 9.56 -13.33
CA LEU A 22 -4.92 8.26 -13.01
C LEU A 22 -6.17 7.93 -13.84
N THR A 23 -6.92 8.92 -14.27
CA THR A 23 -8.14 8.74 -15.06
C THR A 23 -7.81 8.51 -16.53
N ARG A 24 -6.83 9.24 -17.07
CA ARG A 24 -6.35 9.11 -18.45
C ARG A 24 -5.44 7.89 -18.65
N GLY A 25 -4.83 7.40 -17.57
CA GLY A 25 -3.98 6.23 -17.54
C GLY A 25 -2.50 6.59 -17.51
N VAL A 26 -1.79 6.03 -16.54
CA VAL A 26 -0.37 6.31 -16.29
C VAL A 26 0.50 6.01 -17.51
N VAL A 27 0.26 4.89 -18.18
CA VAL A 27 1.06 4.45 -19.33
C VAL A 27 0.83 5.39 -20.52
N PRO A 28 -0.42 5.69 -20.95
CA PRO A 28 -0.66 6.73 -21.95
C PRO A 28 -0.03 8.09 -21.65
N GLU A 29 -0.17 8.58 -20.42
CA GLU A 29 0.38 9.88 -20.03
C GLU A 29 1.91 9.88 -20.05
N PHE A 30 2.54 8.81 -19.55
CA PHE A 30 3.99 8.63 -19.63
C PHE A 30 4.50 8.60 -21.07
N LEU A 31 3.85 7.84 -21.97
CA LEU A 31 4.26 7.75 -23.37
C LEU A 31 4.16 9.11 -24.07
N ARG A 32 3.10 9.88 -23.79
CA ARG A 32 2.99 11.25 -24.30
C ARG A 32 4.08 12.18 -23.77
N ALA A 33 4.47 12.04 -22.51
CA ALA A 33 5.54 12.84 -21.91
C ALA A 33 6.92 12.60 -22.55
N ILE A 34 7.10 11.47 -23.24
CA ILE A 34 8.31 11.14 -24.00
C ILE A 34 8.09 11.14 -25.53
N ASP A 35 7.06 11.85 -26.01
CA ASP A 35 6.71 12.03 -27.43
C ASP A 35 6.41 10.73 -28.20
N ILE A 36 5.92 9.71 -27.51
CA ILE A 36 5.50 8.44 -28.10
C ILE A 36 3.97 8.37 -28.18
N ASN A 37 3.44 8.02 -29.36
CA ASN A 37 2.00 7.87 -29.57
C ASN A 37 1.46 6.61 -28.85
N PRO A 38 0.59 6.74 -27.82
CA PRO A 38 0.09 5.61 -27.05
C PRO A 38 -0.83 4.67 -27.85
N LEU A 39 -1.38 5.11 -28.99
CA LEU A 39 -2.23 4.28 -29.85
C LEU A 39 -1.49 3.09 -30.49
N GLN A 40 -0.16 3.11 -30.49
CA GLN A 40 0.66 2.01 -31.00
C GLN A 40 0.70 0.81 -30.04
N PHE A 41 0.17 0.94 -28.82
CA PHE A 41 0.21 -0.10 -27.78
C PHE A 41 -1.19 -0.65 -27.49
N GLN A 42 -1.31 -1.98 -27.54
CA GLN A 42 -2.61 -2.68 -27.42
C GLN A 42 -3.16 -2.81 -25.99
N ASP A 43 -2.36 -2.54 -24.95
CA ASP A 43 -2.77 -2.67 -23.54
C ASP A 43 -2.52 -1.39 -22.74
N THR A 44 -3.12 -0.29 -23.21
CA THR A 44 -3.15 1.00 -22.48
C THR A 44 -4.30 1.09 -21.48
N LYS A 45 -5.03 -0.02 -21.25
CA LYS A 45 -6.17 -0.03 -20.31
C LYS A 45 -5.68 0.27 -18.90
N VAL A 46 -6.35 1.22 -18.25
CA VAL A 46 -6.09 1.57 -16.86
C VAL A 46 -6.47 0.37 -15.97
N ARG A 47 -5.49 -0.46 -15.61
CA ARG A 47 -5.67 -1.48 -14.58
C ARG A 47 -5.47 -0.82 -13.22
N ARG A 48 -6.56 -0.38 -12.59
CA ARG A 48 -6.50 0.01 -11.19
C ARG A 48 -6.35 -1.24 -10.35
N ASN A 49 -5.30 -1.29 -9.54
CA ASN A 49 -5.18 -2.32 -8.52
C ASN A 49 -6.37 -2.14 -7.57
N GLN A 50 -7.33 -3.07 -7.61
CA GLN A 50 -8.41 -3.10 -6.65
C GLN A 50 -7.81 -3.57 -5.33
N ALA A 51 -7.38 -2.60 -4.53
CA ALA A 51 -6.92 -2.86 -3.18
C ALA A 51 -8.00 -3.65 -2.42
N ALA A 52 -7.56 -4.60 -1.60
CA ALA A 52 -8.43 -5.36 -0.71
C ALA A 52 -9.33 -4.42 0.10
N GLY A 53 -10.59 -4.82 0.29
CA GLY A 53 -11.55 -4.06 1.07
C GLY A 53 -11.42 -4.28 2.57
N ARG A 54 -12.24 -3.56 3.33
CA ARG A 54 -12.23 -3.56 4.80
C ARG A 54 -12.39 -4.96 5.41
N PHE A 55 -13.24 -5.82 4.84
CA PHE A 55 -13.47 -7.16 5.37
C PHE A 55 -12.22 -8.02 5.21
N THR A 56 -11.64 -8.04 4.02
CA THR A 56 -10.39 -8.73 3.72
C THR A 56 -9.25 -8.26 4.63
N ILE A 57 -9.09 -6.94 4.77
CA ILE A 57 -8.07 -6.34 5.64
C ILE A 57 -8.29 -6.71 7.11
N SER A 58 -9.52 -6.68 7.60
CA SER A 58 -9.83 -7.06 8.98
C SER A 58 -9.55 -8.53 9.26
N VAL A 59 -9.89 -9.44 8.35
CA VAL A 59 -9.52 -10.87 8.50
C VAL A 59 -8.01 -11.04 8.57
N ALA A 60 -7.27 -10.40 7.66
CA ALA A 60 -5.81 -10.48 7.64
C ALA A 60 -5.19 -9.95 8.95
N ARG A 61 -5.67 -8.81 9.45
CA ARG A 61 -5.17 -8.22 10.71
C ARG A 61 -5.44 -9.09 11.91
N ASP A 62 -6.65 -9.64 12.05
CA ASP A 62 -7.01 -10.46 13.21
C ASP A 62 -6.24 -11.78 13.22
N VAL A 63 -6.01 -12.38 12.05
CA VAL A 63 -5.13 -13.54 11.90
C VAL A 63 -3.70 -13.20 12.30
N LEU A 64 -3.12 -12.12 11.75
CA LEU A 64 -1.75 -11.69 12.08
C LEU A 64 -1.59 -11.34 13.57
N ARG A 65 -2.57 -10.66 14.17
CA ARG A 65 -2.57 -10.33 15.60
C ARG A 65 -2.54 -11.59 16.45
N SER A 66 -3.27 -12.63 16.04
CA SER A 66 -3.32 -13.90 16.75
C SER A 66 -1.99 -14.66 16.66
N LEU A 67 -1.35 -14.66 15.49
CA LEU A 67 0.00 -15.21 15.35
C LEU A 67 1.01 -14.45 16.23
N GLY A 68 0.93 -13.12 16.24
CA GLY A 68 1.78 -12.26 17.06
C GLY A 68 1.65 -12.56 18.56
N SER A 69 0.43 -12.77 19.06
CA SER A 69 0.20 -13.17 20.46
C SER A 69 0.75 -14.57 20.78
N GLU A 70 0.88 -15.44 19.79
CA GLU A 70 1.44 -16.78 19.92
C GLU A 70 2.98 -16.80 19.70
N GLY A 71 3.60 -15.62 19.49
CA GLY A 71 5.04 -15.51 19.19
C GLY A 71 5.43 -16.04 17.81
N GLN A 72 4.45 -16.28 16.94
CA GLN A 72 4.66 -16.85 15.61
C GLN A 72 4.73 -15.73 14.57
N GLY A 73 5.82 -15.68 13.83
CA GLY A 73 5.98 -14.82 12.66
C GLY A 73 5.90 -15.64 11.38
N LEU A 74 5.23 -15.10 10.36
CA LEU A 74 5.28 -15.70 9.02
C LEU A 74 6.65 -15.41 8.38
N THR A 75 7.19 -16.39 7.66
CA THR A 75 8.21 -16.14 6.63
C THR A 75 7.56 -15.46 5.42
N TRP A 76 8.36 -14.91 4.51
CA TRP A 76 7.86 -14.28 3.29
C TRP A 76 7.03 -15.25 2.44
N LEU A 77 7.52 -16.47 2.21
CA LEU A 77 6.79 -17.48 1.44
C LEU A 77 5.48 -17.87 2.12
N GLN A 78 5.48 -18.01 3.45
CA GLN A 78 4.27 -18.25 4.22
C GLN A 78 3.29 -17.08 4.08
N ALA A 79 3.76 -15.83 4.21
CA ALA A 79 2.91 -14.65 4.04
C ALA A 79 2.31 -14.54 2.63
N LEU A 80 3.10 -14.82 1.59
CA LEU A 80 2.63 -14.84 0.21
C LEU A 80 1.58 -15.94 0.00
N ARG A 81 1.80 -17.14 0.54
CA ARG A 81 0.87 -18.27 0.43
C ARG A 81 -0.40 -18.03 1.24
N CYS A 82 -0.29 -17.46 2.44
CA CYS A 82 -1.42 -17.03 3.28
C CYS A 82 -2.26 -15.99 2.55
N GLY A 83 -1.65 -14.96 1.94
CA GLY A 83 -2.37 -13.95 1.18
C GLY A 83 -3.14 -14.53 0.00
N LYS A 84 -2.54 -15.47 -0.74
CA LYS A 84 -3.23 -16.20 -1.82
C LYS A 84 -4.40 -17.03 -1.30
N LYS A 85 -4.19 -17.84 -0.25
CA LYS A 85 -5.27 -18.65 0.36
C LYS A 85 -6.41 -17.79 0.89
N LEU A 86 -6.10 -16.67 1.55
CA LEU A 86 -7.10 -15.71 2.03
C LEU A 86 -7.93 -15.16 0.87
N THR A 87 -7.27 -14.72 -0.20
CA THR A 87 -7.96 -14.17 -1.38
C THR A 87 -8.89 -15.20 -1.99
N SER A 88 -8.41 -16.43 -2.24
CA SER A 88 -9.23 -17.52 -2.79
C SER A 88 -10.39 -17.88 -1.87
N TYR A 89 -10.14 -18.00 -0.56
CA TYR A 89 -11.19 -18.30 0.42
C TYR A 89 -12.31 -17.26 0.42
N LEU A 90 -11.94 -15.97 0.43
CA LEU A 90 -12.94 -14.90 0.44
C LEU A 90 -13.72 -14.84 -0.87
N ASP A 91 -13.06 -15.10 -2.01
CA ASP A 91 -13.73 -15.18 -3.31
C ASP A 91 -14.73 -16.34 -3.36
N GLU A 92 -14.32 -17.55 -2.98
CA GLU A 92 -15.17 -18.75 -2.92
C GLU A 92 -16.38 -18.58 -1.99
N LYS A 93 -16.25 -17.77 -0.93
CA LYS A 93 -17.33 -17.48 0.02
C LYS A 93 -18.19 -16.28 -0.38
N GLY A 94 -17.89 -15.60 -1.49
CA GLY A 94 -18.57 -14.36 -1.88
C GLY A 94 -18.37 -13.23 -0.86
N LEU A 95 -17.23 -13.24 -0.16
CA LEU A 95 -16.83 -12.27 0.86
C LEU A 95 -15.69 -11.35 0.38
N ALA A 96 -15.13 -11.61 -0.81
CA ALA A 96 -14.12 -10.75 -1.41
C ALA A 96 -14.68 -9.34 -1.57
N ASP A 97 -13.94 -8.37 -1.05
CA ASP A 97 -14.30 -6.97 -1.08
C ASP A 97 -13.12 -6.11 -1.54
N SER A 98 -13.42 -4.89 -1.99
CA SER A 98 -12.45 -3.96 -2.53
C SER A 98 -12.58 -2.58 -1.91
N GLY A 99 -11.49 -1.82 -1.88
CA GLY A 99 -11.47 -0.42 -1.49
C GLY A 99 -11.45 -0.23 0.02
N TYR A 100 -10.28 -0.40 0.62
CA TYR A 100 -10.03 -0.06 2.02
C TYR A 100 -9.56 1.39 2.17
N CYS A 101 -10.12 2.10 3.16
CA CYS A 101 -9.68 3.42 3.58
C CYS A 101 -9.59 3.45 5.11
N GLY A 102 -8.37 3.35 5.64
CA GLY A 102 -8.08 3.56 7.06
C GLY A 102 -7.79 5.02 7.43
N LEU A 103 -7.63 5.88 6.42
CA LEU A 103 -7.26 7.27 6.61
C LEU A 103 -8.49 8.08 7.06
N THR A 104 -8.37 8.76 8.20
CA THR A 104 -9.35 9.76 8.64
C THR A 104 -9.00 11.12 8.04
N THR A 105 -9.99 11.99 7.86
CA THR A 105 -9.72 13.38 7.41
C THR A 105 -8.73 14.07 8.33
N THR A 106 -8.85 13.92 9.65
CA THR A 106 -7.93 14.52 10.63
C THR A 106 -6.49 14.03 10.43
N LEU A 107 -6.28 12.72 10.25
CA LEU A 107 -4.96 12.16 10.01
C LEU A 107 -4.40 12.61 8.66
N ALA A 108 -5.24 12.65 7.61
CA ALA A 108 -4.85 13.19 6.31
C ALA A 108 -4.35 14.63 6.43
N ARG A 109 -5.09 15.50 7.13
CA ARG A 109 -4.68 16.90 7.36
C ARG A 109 -3.37 17.02 8.12
N HIS A 110 -3.18 16.17 9.11
CA HIS A 110 -1.94 16.16 9.87
C HIS A 110 -0.76 15.81 8.96
N ILE A 111 -0.87 14.77 8.13
CA ILE A 111 0.17 14.38 7.16
C ILE A 111 0.40 15.51 6.16
N GLU A 112 -0.65 16.03 5.53
CA GLU A 112 -0.55 17.14 4.56
C GLU A 112 0.16 18.37 5.16
N THR A 113 -0.14 18.70 6.42
CA THR A 113 0.46 19.86 7.09
C THR A 113 1.93 19.60 7.45
N ALA A 114 2.24 18.40 7.95
CA ALA A 114 3.59 18.02 8.34
C ALA A 114 4.57 18.05 7.17
N TRP A 115 4.12 17.65 5.97
CA TRP A 115 4.95 17.56 4.78
C TRP A 115 4.83 18.78 3.84
N ARG A 116 4.00 19.76 4.17
CA ARG A 116 3.76 20.93 3.31
C ARG A 116 5.05 21.65 2.89
N PRO A 117 6.01 21.97 3.80
CA PRO A 117 7.21 22.70 3.40
C PRO A 117 8.05 21.96 2.35
N ASP A 118 8.26 20.66 2.56
CA ASP A 118 9.07 19.82 1.66
C ASP A 118 8.35 19.61 0.32
N ASN A 119 7.04 19.40 0.36
CA ASN A 119 6.21 19.24 -0.82
C ASN A 119 6.17 20.52 -1.67
N ASP A 120 6.01 21.69 -1.05
CA ASP A 120 6.03 22.98 -1.76
C ASP A 120 7.42 23.28 -2.33
N ALA A 121 8.50 22.99 -1.60
CA ALA A 121 9.86 23.14 -2.11
C ALA A 121 10.10 22.26 -3.35
N PHE A 122 9.69 20.99 -3.28
CA PHE A 122 9.78 20.07 -4.41
C PHE A 122 8.93 20.54 -5.60
N ALA A 123 7.68 20.94 -5.37
CA ALA A 123 6.79 21.38 -6.45
C ALA A 123 7.32 22.65 -7.13
N GLN A 124 7.89 23.58 -6.36
CA GLN A 124 8.48 24.80 -6.90
C GLN A 124 9.70 24.48 -7.77
N GLU A 125 10.56 23.55 -7.35
CA GLU A 125 11.74 23.13 -8.11
C GLU A 125 11.36 22.33 -9.37
N ALA A 126 10.42 21.38 -9.25
CA ALA A 126 10.05 20.49 -10.35
C ALA A 126 9.11 21.14 -11.37
N TRP A 127 8.20 22.01 -10.93
CA TRP A 127 7.07 22.50 -11.73
C TRP A 127 6.89 24.02 -11.72
N GLY A 128 7.67 24.76 -10.92
CA GLY A 128 7.52 26.21 -10.78
C GLY A 128 6.19 26.65 -10.17
N LYS A 129 5.49 25.74 -9.49
CA LYS A 129 4.16 25.94 -8.88
C LYS A 129 4.17 25.41 -7.44
N SER A 130 3.24 25.88 -6.62
CA SER A 130 3.02 25.30 -5.29
C SER A 130 2.42 23.89 -5.38
N TRP A 131 2.60 23.08 -4.33
CA TRP A 131 2.02 21.74 -4.27
C TRP A 131 0.49 21.79 -4.35
N ALA A 132 -0.12 22.77 -3.68
CA ALA A 132 -1.57 22.97 -3.69
C ALA A 132 -2.13 23.33 -5.07
N GLU A 133 -1.36 24.02 -5.92
CA GLU A 133 -1.78 24.31 -7.30
C GLU A 133 -1.67 23.08 -8.20
N VAL A 134 -0.63 22.27 -8.03
CA VAL A 134 -0.42 21.05 -8.84
C VAL A 134 -1.43 19.97 -8.49
N PHE A 135 -1.76 19.84 -7.22
CA PHE A 135 -2.66 18.81 -6.68
C PHE A 135 -3.96 19.40 -6.14
N ALA A 136 -4.48 20.45 -6.77
CA ALA A 136 -5.65 21.21 -6.29
C ALA A 136 -6.91 20.36 -6.05
N VAL A 137 -7.05 19.23 -6.76
CA VAL A 137 -8.16 18.28 -6.60
C VAL A 137 -7.91 17.23 -5.51
N ASP A 138 -6.64 16.95 -5.20
CA ASP A 138 -6.23 15.89 -4.28
C ASP A 138 -6.01 16.44 -2.86
N VAL A 139 -5.38 17.61 -2.75
CA VAL A 139 -5.22 18.35 -1.48
C VAL A 139 -6.55 18.93 -1.10
N GLY A 140 -6.93 18.84 0.18
CA GLY A 140 -8.26 19.37 0.55
C GLY A 140 -9.32 18.28 0.65
N ARG A 141 -9.07 17.07 0.14
CA ARG A 141 -10.08 16.03 0.09
C ARG A 141 -10.43 15.50 1.47
N GLU A 142 -11.72 15.27 1.69
CA GLU A 142 -12.21 14.56 2.87
C GLU A 142 -12.17 13.05 2.66
N PHE A 143 -11.86 12.33 3.75
CA PHE A 143 -11.77 10.88 3.74
C PHE A 143 -12.90 10.28 4.59
N LYS A 144 -13.55 9.27 4.02
CA LYS A 144 -14.55 8.46 4.73
C LYS A 144 -13.91 7.13 5.14
N PRO A 145 -13.37 7.01 6.37
CA PRO A 145 -12.78 5.76 6.81
C PRO A 145 -13.83 4.65 6.80
N ASN A 146 -13.40 3.45 6.40
CA ASN A 146 -14.25 2.26 6.40
C ASN A 146 -13.63 1.09 7.18
N ASP A 147 -12.55 1.38 7.91
CA ASP A 147 -11.90 0.48 8.86
C ASP A 147 -12.86 0.06 9.98
N PHE A 148 -12.85 -1.22 10.36
CA PHE A 148 -13.73 -1.74 11.41
C PHE A 148 -13.31 -1.40 12.85
N GLU A 149 -12.06 -0.98 13.08
CA GLU A 149 -11.62 -0.43 14.37
C GLU A 149 -12.11 1.02 14.54
N ILE A 150 -12.19 1.78 13.45
CA ILE A 150 -12.67 3.17 13.44
C ILE A 150 -14.21 3.23 13.32
N CYS A 151 -14.77 2.38 12.46
CA CYS A 151 -16.19 2.30 12.15
C CYS A 151 -16.69 0.86 12.40
N PRO A 152 -17.07 0.53 13.65
CA PRO A 152 -17.45 -0.82 14.02
C PRO A 152 -18.57 -1.40 13.15
N PRO A 153 -18.41 -2.63 12.65
CA PRO A 153 -19.41 -3.26 11.81
C PRO A 153 -20.65 -3.65 12.62
N GLY A 154 -21.80 -3.77 11.95
CA GLY A 154 -23.01 -4.35 12.54
C GLY A 154 -22.83 -5.83 12.93
N TRP A 155 -23.76 -6.36 13.75
CA TRP A 155 -23.66 -7.72 14.30
C TRP A 155 -23.51 -8.82 13.24
N ALA A 156 -24.26 -8.75 12.14
CA ALA A 156 -24.20 -9.75 11.08
C ALA A 156 -22.80 -9.81 10.43
N VAL A 157 -22.17 -8.66 10.20
CA VAL A 157 -20.81 -8.57 9.64
C VAL A 157 -19.78 -9.03 10.66
N ARG A 158 -19.92 -8.64 11.95
CA ARG A 158 -19.06 -9.14 13.04
C ARG A 158 -19.07 -10.67 13.13
N ARG A 159 -20.25 -11.29 13.04
CA ARG A 159 -20.39 -12.75 13.08
C ARG A 159 -19.67 -13.40 11.91
N ARG A 160 -19.84 -12.88 10.68
CA ARG A 160 -19.13 -13.37 9.49
C ARG A 160 -17.62 -13.21 9.62
N LEU A 161 -17.16 -12.06 10.13
CA LEU A 161 -15.74 -11.79 10.38
C LEU A 161 -15.15 -12.83 11.34
N HIS A 162 -15.84 -13.12 12.44
CA HIS A 162 -15.39 -14.12 13.41
C HIS A 162 -15.26 -15.52 12.79
N CYS A 163 -16.24 -15.94 11.98
CA CYS A 163 -16.16 -17.22 11.26
C CYS A 163 -14.98 -17.26 10.29
N ALA A 164 -14.81 -16.22 9.47
CA ALA A 164 -13.72 -16.12 8.51
C ALA A 164 -12.34 -16.13 9.19
N VAL A 165 -12.18 -15.37 10.28
CA VAL A 165 -10.93 -15.36 11.06
C VAL A 165 -10.62 -16.75 11.63
N ARG A 166 -11.61 -17.44 12.19
CA ARG A 166 -11.42 -18.79 12.74
C ARG A 166 -10.97 -19.77 11.66
N GLU A 167 -11.63 -19.78 10.51
CA GLU A 167 -11.29 -20.67 9.39
C GLU A 167 -9.92 -20.34 8.80
N MET A 168 -9.59 -19.04 8.67
CA MET A 168 -8.27 -18.64 8.20
C MET A 168 -7.15 -18.97 9.17
N LYS A 169 -7.39 -18.89 10.48
CA LYS A 169 -6.40 -19.33 11.48
C LYS A 169 -6.02 -20.79 11.28
N THR A 170 -7.00 -21.68 11.09
CA THR A 170 -6.74 -23.09 10.81
C THR A 170 -5.89 -23.26 9.55
N MET A 171 -6.25 -22.59 8.46
CA MET A 171 -5.45 -22.64 7.22
C MET A 171 -4.03 -22.10 7.38
N VAL A 172 -3.84 -21.05 8.18
CA VAL A 172 -2.52 -20.46 8.43
C VAL A 172 -1.67 -21.38 9.30
N GLN A 173 -2.26 -22.06 10.29
CA GLN A 173 -1.55 -23.07 11.09
C GLN A 173 -1.01 -24.21 10.21
N GLU A 174 -1.79 -24.69 9.23
CA GLU A 174 -1.30 -25.67 8.25
C GLU A 174 -0.09 -25.15 7.45
N LEU A 175 -0.13 -23.88 7.02
CA LEU A 175 0.95 -23.26 6.26
C LEU A 175 2.22 -23.02 7.10
N LEU A 176 2.07 -22.79 8.40
CA LEU A 176 3.19 -22.67 9.33
C LEU A 176 3.93 -23.99 9.51
N LEU A 177 3.20 -25.10 9.44
CA LEU A 177 3.75 -26.45 9.54
C LEU A 177 4.34 -26.99 8.23
N ASP A 178 4.13 -26.29 7.10
CA ASP A 178 4.65 -26.70 5.79
C ASP A 178 6.17 -26.46 5.68
N PRO A 179 6.99 -27.52 5.64
CA PRO A 179 8.44 -27.39 5.57
C PRO A 179 8.93 -26.76 4.26
N ALA A 180 8.16 -26.83 3.17
CA ALA A 180 8.51 -26.19 1.90
C ALA A 180 8.40 -24.66 1.97
N LEU A 181 7.66 -24.12 2.94
CA LEU A 181 7.46 -22.68 3.15
C LEU A 181 8.29 -22.13 4.31
N ALA A 182 8.70 -22.98 5.26
CA ALA A 182 9.47 -22.63 6.46
C ALA A 182 11.00 -22.53 6.22
N ILE A 183 11.44 -22.26 4.99
CA ILE A 183 12.86 -22.15 4.62
C ILE A 183 13.53 -21.03 5.42
N LYS A 184 14.55 -21.37 6.23
CA LYS A 184 15.33 -20.38 6.99
C LYS A 184 16.38 -19.73 6.08
N ALA A 185 16.04 -18.62 5.45
CA ALA A 185 16.96 -17.83 4.64
C ALA A 185 16.71 -16.32 4.79
N PRO A 186 17.73 -15.46 4.65
CA PRO A 186 17.58 -14.00 4.80
C PRO A 186 16.53 -13.38 3.88
N TRP A 187 16.41 -13.87 2.64
CA TRP A 187 15.39 -13.41 1.68
C TRP A 187 13.96 -13.84 2.06
N ASN A 188 13.83 -14.86 2.91
CA ASN A 188 12.55 -15.38 3.40
C ASN A 188 12.14 -14.77 4.74
N ASP A 189 13.01 -13.95 5.35
CA ASP A 189 12.71 -13.24 6.57
C ASP A 189 11.98 -11.93 6.25
N LEU A 190 10.70 -11.85 6.65
CA LEU A 190 9.86 -10.69 6.46
C LEU A 190 10.43 -9.42 7.12
N ARG A 191 11.09 -9.55 8.27
CA ARG A 191 11.61 -8.38 9.02
C ARG A 191 12.79 -7.74 8.30
N LYS A 192 13.66 -8.57 7.72
CA LYS A 192 14.86 -8.10 6.99
C LYS A 192 14.55 -7.48 5.63
N ARG A 193 13.36 -7.74 5.08
CA ARG A 193 12.89 -7.10 3.85
C ARG A 193 12.31 -5.70 4.07
N ASN A 194 11.70 -5.47 5.23
CA ASN A 194 11.10 -4.17 5.56
C ASN A 194 12.12 -3.16 6.11
N SER A 195 13.32 -3.60 6.51
CA SER A 195 14.42 -2.76 7.00
C SER A 195 15.24 -2.09 5.89
N GLY A 196 14.65 -1.83 4.72
CA GLY A 196 15.30 -1.12 3.60
C GLY A 196 15.64 0.36 3.89
N PHE A 197 15.27 0.87 5.06
CA PHE A 197 15.76 2.14 5.60
C PHE A 197 16.70 1.84 6.77
N PRO A 198 17.98 2.25 6.73
CA PRO A 198 18.84 2.13 7.89
C PRO A 198 18.25 2.96 9.04
N GLU A 199 17.99 2.32 10.16
CA GLU A 199 17.74 3.00 11.43
C GLU A 199 19.00 3.84 11.74
N ASN A 200 18.87 5.16 11.64
CA ASN A 200 19.88 6.07 12.17
C ASN A 200 19.92 5.89 13.69
N GLN A 201 20.82 5.03 14.17
CA GLN A 201 21.20 4.97 15.57
C GLN A 201 21.94 6.28 15.91
N SER A 202 21.20 7.29 16.36
CA SER A 202 21.79 8.44 17.03
C SER A 202 22.22 8.01 18.42
N SER A 203 23.45 7.54 18.54
CA SER A 203 24.16 7.44 19.80
C SER A 203 24.45 8.85 20.33
N ARG A 204 23.56 9.41 21.15
CA ARG A 204 23.91 10.49 22.07
C ARG A 204 24.48 9.87 23.34
N GLN A 205 25.80 9.90 23.49
CA GLN A 205 26.42 9.75 24.80
C GLN A 205 26.12 11.00 25.64
N PRO A 206 25.72 10.86 26.92
CA PRO A 206 25.63 11.99 27.82
C PRO A 206 27.02 12.45 28.25
N LYS A 207 27.19 13.78 28.36
CA LYS A 207 28.31 14.40 29.07
C LYS A 207 28.15 14.25 30.57
#